data_AF-A0A5H2X0X0-F1
#
_entry.id   AF-A0A5H2X0X0-F1
#
_cell.length_a   1.000
_cell.length_b   1.000
_cell.length_c   1.000
_cell.angle_alpha   90.00
_cell.angle_beta   90.00
_cell.angle_gamma   90.00
#
_symmetry.space_group_name_H-M   'P 1'
#
loop_
_entity.id
_entity.type
_entity.pdbx_description
1 polymer ?
#
loop_
_entity_poly.entity_id
_entity_poly.type
_entity_poly.pdbx_seq_one_letter_code
_entity_poly.pdbx_strand_id
1 'polypeptide(L)'
;IQYFLILTKLYKLKSETFFEELYNINWYELDIKKQKMMILILMKSQNPSEIKIAGVLPLSVQTALQITKSIYGIFTMMLRLMGEEQ
;
A
#
# COMPACT_ATOMS: atom_id res chain seq x y z
N ILE A 1 9.30 4.63 -10.59
CA ILE A 1 9.42 4.44 -9.11
C ILE A 1 8.80 5.60 -8.34
N GLN A 2 9.07 6.86 -8.68
CA GLN A 2 8.49 8.03 -7.98
C GLN A 2 6.95 8.03 -7.94
N TYR A 3 6.28 7.80 -9.07
CA TYR A 3 4.80 7.71 -9.13
C TYR A 3 4.22 6.66 -8.17
N PHE A 4 4.82 5.46 -8.16
CA PHE A 4 4.44 4.38 -7.26
C PHE A 4 4.58 4.80 -5.78
N LEU A 5 5.68 5.48 -5.44
CA LEU A 5 5.93 5.94 -4.07
C LEU A 5 4.92 7.01 -3.65
N ILE A 6 4.54 7.91 -4.56
CA ILE A 6 3.50 8.91 -4.32
C ILE A 6 2.15 8.23 -4.11
N LEU A 7 1.79 7.26 -4.96
CA LEU A 7 0.52 6.54 -4.87
C LEU A 7 0.40 5.76 -3.55
N THR A 8 1.43 5.02 -3.16
CA THR A 8 1.47 4.29 -1.87
C THR A 8 1.35 5.24 -0.67
N LYS A 9 2.04 6.39 -0.71
CA LYS A 9 1.95 7.41 0.35
C LYS A 9 0.55 8.03 0.43
N LEU A 10 -0.03 8.41 -0.70
CA LEU A 10 -1.35 9.02 -0.76
C LEU A 10 -2.44 8.07 -0.26
N TYR A 11 -2.37 6.79 -0.65
CA TYR A 11 -3.27 5.76 -0.16
C TYR A 11 -3.20 5.62 1.37
N LYS A 12 -1.99 5.53 1.93
CA LYS A 12 -1.80 5.43 3.39
C LYS A 12 -2.33 6.65 4.13
N LEU A 13 -1.97 7.85 3.67
CA LEU A 13 -2.42 9.10 4.30
C LEU A 13 -3.96 9.20 4.32
N LYS A 14 -4.60 8.92 3.18
CA LYS A 14 -6.06 8.94 3.07
C LYS A 14 -6.71 7.92 4.01
N SER A 15 -6.13 6.73 4.11
CA SER A 15 -6.63 5.70 5.01
C SER A 15 -6.51 6.12 6.47
N GLU A 16 -5.35 6.64 6.88
CA GLU A 16 -5.10 7.12 8.26
C GLU A 16 -6.07 8.25 8.63
N THR A 17 -6.22 9.27 7.78
CA THR A 17 -7.17 10.36 8.02
C THR A 17 -8.61 9.85 8.16
N PHE A 18 -9.02 8.90 7.29
CA PHE A 18 -10.35 8.30 7.39
C PHE A 18 -10.55 7.54 8.71
N PHE A 19 -9.54 6.79 9.17
CA PHE A 19 -9.62 6.09 10.45
C PHE A 19 -9.70 7.04 11.64
N GLU A 20 -8.92 8.12 11.63
CA GLU A 20 -8.97 9.17 12.67
C GLU A 20 -10.35 9.85 12.73
N GLU A 21 -10.91 10.20 11.58
CA GLU A 21 -12.26 10.75 11.51
C GLU A 21 -13.30 9.75 12.03
N LEU A 22 -13.19 8.49 11.64
CA LEU A 22 -14.11 7.43 12.05
C LEU A 22 -14.05 7.15 13.56
N TYR A 23 -12.86 7.22 14.15
CA TYR A 23 -12.63 7.02 15.58
C TYR A 23 -13.22 8.15 16.44
N ASN A 24 -13.24 9.38 15.90
CA ASN A 24 -13.77 10.55 16.59
C ASN A 24 -15.31 10.69 16.52
N ILE A 25 -16.02 9.78 15.84
CA ILE A 25 -17.48 9.82 15.77
C ILE A 25 -18.08 9.15 17.03
N ASN A 26 -19.07 9.81 17.63
CA ASN A 26 -19.91 9.22 18.68
C ASN A 26 -20.78 8.09 18.09
N TRP A 27 -20.20 6.90 17.94
CA TRP A 27 -20.82 5.78 17.23
C TRP A 27 -22.18 5.37 17.81
N TYR A 28 -22.38 5.55 19.12
CA TYR A 28 -23.63 5.23 19.82
C TYR A 28 -24.76 6.23 19.54
N GLU A 29 -24.45 7.44 19.05
CA GLU A 29 -25.45 8.47 18.66
C GLU A 29 -25.91 8.31 17.20
N LEU A 30 -25.25 7.44 16.43
CA LEU A 30 -25.61 7.17 15.05
C LEU A 30 -26.89 6.33 14.94
N ASP A 31 -27.65 6.52 13.85
CA ASP A 31 -28.77 5.64 13.50
C ASP A 31 -28.35 4.16 13.42
N ILE A 32 -29.27 3.25 13.73
CA ILE A 32 -29.03 1.80 13.80
C ILE A 32 -28.44 1.27 12.47
N LYS A 33 -28.87 1.83 11.33
CA LYS A 33 -28.31 1.48 10.02
C LYS A 33 -26.83 1.84 9.90
N LYS A 34 -26.43 3.01 10.40
CA LYS A 34 -25.05 3.52 10.38
C LYS A 34 -24.17 2.77 11.39
N GLN A 35 -24.69 2.43 12.56
CA GLN A 35 -23.98 1.58 13.54
C GLN A 35 -23.62 0.21 12.94
N LYS A 36 -24.58 -0.44 12.29
CA LYS A 36 -24.34 -1.71 11.57
C LYS A 36 -23.30 -1.56 10.47
N MET A 37 -23.33 -0.45 9.73
CA MET A 37 -22.33 -0.14 8.72
C MET A 37 -20.94 0.06 9.32
N MET A 38 -20.84 0.75 10.46
CA MET A 38 -19.60 0.92 11.21
C MET A 38 -18.99 -0.41 11.65
N ILE A 39 -19.79 -1.31 12.19
CA ILE A 39 -19.35 -2.68 12.54
C ILE A 39 -18.83 -3.40 11.30
N LEU A 40 -19.54 -3.30 10.16
CA LEU A 40 -19.13 -3.96 8.92
C LEU A 40 -17.82 -3.38 8.38
N ILE A 41 -17.63 -2.07 8.46
CA ILE A 41 -16.36 -1.39 8.13
C ILE A 41 -15.24 -1.91 9.05
N LEU A 42 -15.45 -1.93 10.37
CA LEU A 42 -14.46 -2.45 11.33
C LEU A 42 -14.09 -3.91 11.05
N MET A 43 -15.09 -4.78 10.79
CA MET A 43 -14.87 -6.18 10.44
C MET A 43 -14.06 -6.33 9.15
N LYS A 44 -14.36 -5.52 8.12
CA LYS A 44 -13.59 -5.51 6.86
C LYS A 44 -12.17 -4.97 7.06
N SER A 45 -11.98 -3.98 7.93
CA SER A 45 -10.68 -3.39 8.23
C SER A 45 -9.74 -4.34 8.96
N GLN A 46 -10.24 -5.35 9.68
CA GLN A 46 -9.39 -6.41 10.26
C GLN A 46 -8.72 -7.29 9.20
N ASN A 47 -9.30 -7.39 8.00
CA ASN A 47 -8.74 -8.09 6.84
C ASN A 47 -8.69 -7.13 5.64
N PRO A 48 -7.78 -6.14 5.67
CA PRO A 48 -7.69 -5.18 4.59
C PRO A 48 -7.35 -5.92 3.29
N SER A 49 -8.20 -5.76 2.28
CA SER A 49 -7.85 -6.23 0.94
C SER A 49 -6.66 -5.43 0.45
N GLU A 50 -5.53 -6.11 0.27
CA GLU A 50 -4.34 -5.49 -0.28
C GLU A 50 -4.62 -5.06 -1.73
N ILE A 51 -4.37 -3.79 -2.03
CA ILE A 51 -4.37 -3.32 -3.42
C ILE A 51 -3.20 -3.99 -4.12
N LYS A 52 -3.48 -4.85 -5.10
CA LYS A 52 -2.46 -5.56 -5.87
C LYS A 52 -2.16 -4.86 -7.19
N ILE A 53 -0.90 -4.79 -7.52
CA ILE A 53 -0.33 -4.34 -8.78
C ILE A 53 -0.18 -5.56 -9.68
N ALA A 54 -0.65 -5.40 -10.93
CA ALA A 54 -0.70 -6.49 -11.91
C ALA A 54 -1.42 -7.75 -11.41
N GLY A 55 -2.26 -7.63 -10.36
CA GLY A 55 -2.98 -8.75 -9.73
C GLY A 55 -2.13 -9.63 -8.81
N VAL A 56 -0.81 -9.43 -8.71
CA VAL A 56 0.10 -10.37 -8.03
C VAL A 56 0.90 -9.75 -6.90
N LEU A 57 1.30 -8.48 -7.01
CA LEU A 57 2.20 -7.84 -6.04
C LEU A 57 1.48 -6.78 -5.21
N PRO A 58 1.62 -6.74 -3.88
CA PRO A 58 0.98 -5.70 -3.08
C PRO A 58 1.55 -4.32 -3.41
N LEU A 59 0.68 -3.30 -3.46
CA LEU A 59 1.04 -1.89 -3.60
C LEU A 59 1.65 -1.40 -2.28
N SER A 60 2.94 -1.70 -2.09
CA SER A 60 3.69 -1.38 -0.88
C SER A 60 5.06 -0.79 -1.21
N VAL A 61 5.59 0.06 -0.31
CA VAL A 61 6.95 0.64 -0.45
C VAL A 61 8.00 -0.47 -0.58
N GLN A 62 7.78 -1.60 0.09
CA GLN A 62 8.61 -2.80 0.05
C GLN A 62 8.69 -3.36 -1.37
N THR A 63 7.56 -3.47 -2.07
CA THR A 63 7.50 -3.92 -3.47
C THR A 63 8.28 -2.97 -4.39
N ALA A 64 8.11 -1.65 -4.25
CA ALA A 64 8.90 -0.69 -5.04
C ALA A 64 10.40 -0.81 -4.79
N LEU A 65 10.80 -1.03 -3.53
CA LEU A 65 12.19 -1.20 -3.14
C LEU A 65 12.77 -2.51 -3.70
N GLN A 66 12.02 -3.61 -3.69
CA GLN A 66 12.41 -4.87 -4.33
C GLN A 66 12.62 -4.71 -5.85
N ILE A 67 11.70 -4.04 -6.54
CA ILE A 67 11.82 -3.77 -7.98
C ILE A 67 13.09 -2.96 -8.24
N THR A 68 13.32 -1.90 -7.46
CA THR A 68 14.51 -1.03 -7.62
C THR A 68 15.81 -1.80 -7.40
N LYS A 69 15.88 -2.62 -6.35
CA LYS A 69 17.04 -3.48 -6.07
C LYS A 69 17.30 -4.48 -7.19
N SER A 70 16.24 -5.06 -7.75
CA SER A 70 16.36 -6.03 -8.84
C SER A 70 16.91 -5.38 -10.11
N ILE A 71 16.41 -4.20 -10.48
CA ILE A 71 16.91 -3.42 -11.61
C ILE A 71 18.39 -3.08 -11.43
N TYR A 72 18.76 -2.59 -10.25
CA TYR A 72 20.15 -2.25 -9.94
C TYR A 72 21.05 -3.49 -9.98
N GLY A 73 20.61 -4.61 -9.40
CA GLY A 73 21.35 -5.88 -9.43
C GLY A 73 21.60 -6.38 -10.85
N ILE A 74 20.57 -6.36 -11.71
CA ILE A 74 20.71 -6.73 -13.13
C ILE A 74 21.67 -5.80 -13.84
N PHE A 75 21.56 -4.49 -13.63
CA PHE A 75 22.44 -3.49 -14.23
C PHE A 75 23.91 -3.70 -13.82
N THR A 76 24.18 -3.89 -12.52
CA THR A 76 25.53 -4.16 -12.01
C THR A 76 26.09 -5.48 -12.52
N MET A 77 25.26 -6.53 -12.63
CA MET A 77 25.67 -7.81 -13.20
C MET A 77 26.05 -7.66 -14.67
N MET A 78 25.23 -6.96 -15.47
CA MET A 78 25.52 -6.67 -16.87
C MET A 78 26.83 -5.88 -17.03
N LEU A 79 27.04 -4.84 -16.21
CA LEU A 79 28.28 -4.06 -16.22
C LEU A 79 29.51 -4.91 -15.89
N ARG A 80 29.39 -5.84 -14.93
CA ARG A 80 30.49 -6.78 -14.61
C ARG A 80 30.83 -7.68 -15.79
N LEU A 81 29.82 -8.27 -16.43
CA LEU A 81 30.03 -9.15 -17.58
C LEU A 81 30.71 -8.41 -18.74
N MET A 82 30.33 -7.16 -19.01
CA MET A 82 31.00 -6.34 -20.04
C MET A 82 32.42 -5.90 -19.63
N GLY A 83 32.73 -5.86 -18.33
CA GLY A 83 34.06 -5.51 -17.82
C GLY A 83 35.03 -6.68 -17.75
N GLU A 84 34.54 -7.92 -17.81
CA GLU A 84 35.36 -9.15 -17.83
C GLU A 84 35.81 -9.54 -19.26
N GLU A 85 35.32 -8.86 -20.30
CA GLU A 85 35.75 -9.06 -21.71
C GLU A 85 37.01 -8.26 -22.11
N GLN A 86 37.74 -7.64 -21.17
CA GLN A 86 39.02 -6.95 -21.39
C GLN A 86 40.16 -7.59 -20.59
#